data_AF-A0A1N7IPM0-F1
#
_entry.id   AF-A0A1N7IPM0-F1
#
_cell.length_a   1.000
_cell.length_b   1.000
_cell.length_c   1.000
_cell.angle_alpha   90.00
_cell.angle_beta   90.00
_cell.angle_gamma   90.00
#
_symmetry.space_group_name_H-M   'P 1'
#
loop_
_entity.id
_entity.type
_entity.pdbx_description
1 polymer ?
#
loop_
_entity_poly.entity_id
_entity_poly.type
_entity_poly.pdbx_seq_one_letter_code
_entity_poly.pdbx_strand_id
1 'polypeptide(L)'
;MTDSGTTTPDFAAAQQRMRHVPEPVQPEAPLPAGESGAAYPVNEQHLEDFQVGGVERSLPPEEQLAQIVSYMENSYPVPDSPDADALDRYLAALPDRLTHAAMLMLGSGLDHTMPGVAYGMNVDVRELPELGACVFTPSTGANERWAVALNPGFGPRATEHHWRPMVAALAELSGTAIVEAPAGAIEAALGFIAEQPATTRAIIAEQHSAGDTDRATRIDAAPLFSPCPGYATAAIGDGSAESFGVIATPEEYRRIVRDLADQLRVAGS
;
A
#
# COMPACT_ATOMS: atom_id res chain seq x y z
N MET A 1 -62.09 17.52 -33.50
CA MET A 1 -61.34 18.45 -32.64
C MET A 1 -61.05 17.72 -31.35
N THR A 2 -59.91 17.03 -31.28
CA THR A 2 -59.44 16.33 -30.08
C THR A 2 -57.96 16.61 -30.01
N ASP A 3 -57.59 17.44 -29.04
CA ASP A 3 -56.25 17.95 -28.82
C ASP A 3 -55.44 16.94 -28.02
N SER A 4 -54.25 16.61 -28.53
CA SER A 4 -53.36 15.59 -28.00
C SER A 4 -52.34 16.26 -27.08
N GLY A 5 -52.64 16.34 -25.79
CA GLY A 5 -51.74 16.91 -24.78
C GLY A 5 -50.57 15.98 -24.45
N THR A 6 -49.43 16.16 -25.11
CA THR A 6 -48.14 15.57 -24.70
C THR A 6 -47.66 16.23 -23.41
N THR A 7 -47.73 15.49 -22.29
CA THR A 7 -47.13 15.94 -21.02
C THR A 7 -45.67 15.51 -20.99
N THR A 8 -44.76 16.45 -21.25
CA THR A 8 -43.31 16.22 -21.10
C THR A 8 -42.98 16.06 -19.62
N PRO A 9 -42.28 14.98 -19.19
CA PRO A 9 -41.91 14.81 -17.78
C PRO A 9 -40.95 15.91 -17.33
N ASP A 10 -41.21 16.49 -16.16
CA ASP A 10 -40.32 17.47 -15.53
C ASP A 10 -39.17 16.74 -14.81
N PHE A 11 -38.08 16.55 -15.54
CA PHE A 11 -36.88 15.88 -15.06
C PHE A 11 -36.12 16.68 -13.98
N ALA A 12 -36.29 18.00 -13.91
CA ALA A 12 -35.65 18.83 -12.89
C ALA A 12 -36.29 18.59 -11.52
N ALA A 13 -37.62 18.48 -11.47
CA ALA A 13 -38.35 18.12 -10.26
C ALA A 13 -38.09 16.67 -9.81
N ALA A 14 -37.76 15.77 -10.73
CA ALA A 14 -37.31 14.41 -10.40
C ALA A 14 -35.90 14.42 -9.80
N GLN A 15 -34.95 15.16 -10.38
CA GLN A 15 -33.59 15.29 -9.87
C GLN A 15 -33.52 15.96 -8.48
N GLN A 16 -34.39 16.94 -8.21
CA GLN A 16 -34.46 17.55 -6.87
C GLN A 16 -34.97 16.57 -5.80
N ARG A 17 -35.90 15.66 -6.14
CA ARG A 17 -36.35 14.60 -5.22
C ARG A 17 -35.26 13.54 -4.95
N MET A 18 -34.30 13.39 -5.85
CA MET A 18 -33.18 12.44 -5.69
C MET A 18 -31.96 13.07 -5.00
N ARG A 19 -31.91 14.40 -4.83
CA ARG A 19 -30.90 15.07 -3.99
C ARG A 19 -31.29 14.95 -2.52
N HIS A 20 -31.20 13.74 -1.98
CA HIS A 20 -31.08 13.58 -0.54
C HIS A 20 -29.67 14.05 -0.16
N VAL A 21 -29.55 15.25 0.41
CA VAL A 21 -28.34 15.66 1.13
C VAL A 21 -28.48 15.03 2.50
N PRO A 22 -27.70 13.97 2.83
CA PRO A 22 -27.76 13.40 4.17
C PRO A 22 -27.45 14.49 5.18
N GLU A 23 -28.24 14.57 6.24
CA GLU A 23 -27.84 15.42 7.36
C GLU A 23 -26.47 14.95 7.85
N PRO A 24 -25.55 15.86 8.19
CA PRO A 24 -24.24 15.49 8.70
C PRO A 24 -24.43 14.78 10.04
N VAL A 25 -24.45 13.45 9.98
CA VAL A 25 -24.38 12.59 11.17
C VAL A 25 -22.99 12.78 11.75
N GLN A 26 -22.91 13.20 13.01
CA GLN A 26 -21.63 13.20 13.71
C GLN A 26 -21.10 11.77 13.67
N PRO A 27 -19.85 11.55 13.23
CA PRO A 27 -19.29 10.21 13.20
C PRO A 27 -19.43 9.59 14.58
N GLU A 28 -19.99 8.38 14.64
CA GLU A 28 -20.07 7.63 15.89
C GLU A 28 -18.67 7.51 16.49
N ALA A 29 -18.58 7.52 17.83
CA ALA A 29 -17.30 7.34 18.51
C ALA A 29 -16.63 6.04 18.00
N PRO A 30 -15.29 6.03 17.84
CA PRO A 30 -14.58 4.82 17.41
C PRO A 30 -14.98 3.62 18.26
N LEU A 31 -15.17 2.47 17.62
CA LEU A 31 -15.51 1.24 18.31
C LEU A 31 -14.48 0.94 19.42
N PRO A 32 -14.92 0.44 20.58
CA PRO A 32 -14.00 0.06 21.65
C PRO A 32 -13.04 -1.03 21.14
N ALA A 33 -11.81 -1.03 21.65
CA ALA A 33 -10.82 -2.03 21.27
C ALA A 33 -11.18 -3.41 21.82
N GLY A 34 -11.05 -4.44 20.99
CA GLY A 34 -11.15 -5.83 21.40
C GLY A 34 -10.03 -6.25 22.34
N GLU A 35 -10.35 -7.11 23.31
CA GLU A 35 -9.38 -7.69 24.22
C GLU A 35 -8.42 -8.66 23.49
N SER A 36 -7.13 -8.59 23.82
CA SER A 36 -6.13 -9.54 23.32
C SER A 36 -6.35 -10.92 23.95
N GLY A 37 -6.34 -11.98 23.13
CA GLY A 37 -6.52 -13.36 23.58
C GLY A 37 -7.97 -13.83 23.75
N ALA A 38 -8.96 -12.99 23.44
CA ALA A 38 -10.34 -13.44 23.30
C ALA A 38 -10.52 -14.26 22.01
N ALA A 39 -11.49 -15.17 22.00
CA ALA A 39 -11.82 -15.94 20.80
C ALA A 39 -12.64 -15.07 19.83
N TYR A 40 -12.03 -14.73 18.69
CA TYR A 40 -12.68 -14.05 17.58
C TYR A 40 -12.87 -15.05 16.44
N PRO A 41 -14.10 -15.46 16.10
CA PRO A 41 -14.29 -16.34 14.96
C PRO A 41 -13.87 -15.63 13.67
N VAL A 42 -13.23 -16.36 12.76
CA VAL A 42 -13.00 -15.88 11.40
C VAL A 42 -14.34 -15.79 10.69
N ASN A 43 -14.59 -14.66 10.06
CA ASN A 43 -15.84 -14.35 9.39
C ASN A 43 -15.83 -14.96 7.98
N GLU A 44 -16.16 -16.24 7.89
CA GLU A 44 -16.06 -17.01 6.65
C GLU A 44 -17.22 -16.69 5.68
N GLN A 45 -16.88 -16.31 4.44
CA GLN A 45 -17.86 -15.84 3.43
C GLN A 45 -18.97 -16.84 3.07
N HIS A 46 -18.77 -18.13 3.36
CA HIS A 46 -19.70 -19.20 2.98
C HIS A 46 -20.67 -19.59 4.09
N LEU A 47 -20.58 -18.97 5.28
CA LEU A 47 -21.45 -19.24 6.41
C LEU A 47 -22.64 -18.27 6.48
N GLU A 48 -23.75 -18.72 7.07
CA GLU A 48 -24.99 -17.92 7.19
C GLU A 48 -24.85 -16.75 8.16
N ASP A 49 -23.90 -16.81 9.09
CA ASP A 49 -23.62 -15.79 10.11
C ASP A 49 -22.51 -14.81 9.69
N PHE A 50 -22.17 -14.76 8.40
CA PHE A 50 -21.24 -13.79 7.85
C PHE A 50 -21.66 -12.34 8.17
N GLN A 51 -20.76 -11.58 8.75
CA GLN A 51 -20.96 -10.20 9.20
C GLN A 51 -20.09 -9.22 8.41
N VAL A 52 -20.66 -8.16 7.87
CA VAL A 52 -19.86 -7.12 7.19
C VAL A 52 -19.40 -6.10 8.21
N GLY A 53 -18.07 -5.95 8.36
CA GLY A 53 -17.43 -5.01 9.28
C GLY A 53 -17.38 -5.45 10.74
N GLY A 54 -16.47 -4.85 11.50
CA GLY A 54 -16.23 -5.18 12.91
C GLY A 54 -17.49 -4.98 13.76
N VAL A 55 -18.10 -6.08 14.20
CA VAL A 55 -19.31 -6.04 15.01
C VAL A 55 -18.96 -5.67 16.45
N GLU A 56 -19.49 -4.52 16.89
CA GLU A 56 -19.46 -3.98 18.26
C GLU A 56 -18.08 -3.60 18.86
N ARG A 57 -16.96 -3.92 18.19
CA ARG A 57 -15.59 -3.61 18.63
C ARG A 57 -14.57 -3.64 17.49
N SER A 58 -13.43 -2.98 17.65
CA SER A 58 -12.30 -3.15 16.73
C SER A 58 -11.49 -4.40 17.06
N LEU A 59 -11.11 -5.17 16.05
CA LEU A 59 -10.30 -6.38 16.23
C LEU A 59 -8.82 -6.03 16.50
N PRO A 60 -8.07 -6.83 17.28
CA PRO A 60 -6.61 -6.73 17.33
C PRO A 60 -5.96 -6.91 15.94
N PRO A 61 -4.74 -6.39 15.68
CA PRO A 61 -4.11 -6.43 14.35
C PRO A 61 -4.01 -7.83 13.72
N GLU A 62 -3.62 -8.84 14.51
CA GLU A 62 -3.53 -10.23 14.04
C GLU A 62 -4.90 -10.81 13.64
N GLU A 63 -5.95 -10.43 14.38
CA GLU A 63 -7.31 -10.85 14.08
C GLU A 63 -7.83 -10.11 12.83
N GLN A 64 -7.52 -8.82 12.68
CA GLN A 64 -7.82 -8.09 11.43
C GLN A 64 -7.13 -8.73 10.22
N LEU A 65 -5.86 -9.12 10.38
CA LEU A 65 -5.10 -9.84 9.35
C LEU A 65 -5.81 -11.15 9.00
N ALA A 66 -6.20 -11.96 9.98
CA ALA A 66 -6.89 -13.23 9.75
C ALA A 66 -8.17 -13.06 8.92
N GLN A 67 -8.95 -11.99 9.17
CA GLN A 67 -10.14 -11.68 8.37
C GLN A 67 -9.78 -11.34 6.91
N ILE A 68 -8.79 -10.48 6.70
CA ILE A 68 -8.38 -10.07 5.34
C ILE A 68 -7.78 -11.26 4.58
N VAL A 69 -6.93 -12.06 5.21
CA VAL A 69 -6.32 -13.25 4.59
C VAL A 69 -7.41 -14.21 4.12
N SER A 70 -8.37 -14.55 4.99
CA SER A 70 -9.50 -15.41 4.63
C SER A 70 -10.27 -14.87 3.42
N TYR A 71 -10.54 -13.56 3.36
CA TYR A 71 -11.21 -12.96 2.22
C TYR A 71 -10.36 -13.00 0.95
N MET A 72 -9.08 -12.64 1.04
CA MET A 72 -8.14 -12.57 -0.08
C MET A 72 -7.94 -13.94 -0.73
N GLU A 73 -7.72 -14.98 0.07
CA GLU A 73 -7.52 -16.36 -0.42
C GLU A 73 -8.76 -16.89 -1.14
N ASN A 74 -9.96 -16.56 -0.65
CA ASN A 74 -11.22 -17.01 -1.26
C ASN A 74 -11.63 -16.19 -2.49
N SER A 75 -11.34 -14.89 -2.51
CA SER A 75 -11.86 -13.97 -3.53
C SER A 75 -10.85 -13.61 -4.61
N TYR A 76 -9.56 -13.69 -4.31
CA TYR A 76 -8.47 -13.26 -5.18
C TYR A 76 -7.38 -14.34 -5.23
N PRO A 77 -7.64 -15.46 -5.95
CA PRO A 77 -6.66 -16.53 -6.07
C PRO A 77 -5.37 -15.98 -6.67
N VAL A 78 -4.25 -16.33 -6.02
CA VAL A 78 -2.90 -16.01 -6.51
C VAL A 78 -2.69 -16.80 -7.80
N PRO A 79 -2.19 -16.17 -8.89
CA PRO A 79 -1.89 -16.87 -10.13
C PRO A 79 -0.85 -17.98 -9.92
N ASP A 80 -1.00 -19.09 -10.64
CA ASP A 80 -0.01 -20.17 -10.64
C ASP A 80 1.32 -19.69 -11.22
N SER A 81 2.43 -20.05 -10.58
CA SER A 81 3.77 -19.91 -11.15
C SER A 81 3.91 -20.86 -12.36
N PRO A 82 4.48 -20.44 -13.50
CA PRO A 82 5.34 -19.27 -13.70
C PRO A 82 4.72 -18.11 -14.52
N ASP A 83 3.40 -17.87 -14.47
CA ASP A 83 2.80 -16.78 -15.27
C ASP A 83 3.12 -15.39 -14.71
N ALA A 84 4.27 -14.86 -15.13
CA ALA A 84 4.77 -13.56 -14.69
C ALA A 84 3.85 -12.37 -15.08
N ASP A 85 3.11 -12.43 -16.21
CA ASP A 85 2.18 -11.37 -16.58
C ASP A 85 0.92 -11.41 -15.69
N ALA A 86 0.42 -12.60 -15.38
CA ALA A 86 -0.69 -12.75 -14.44
C ALA A 86 -0.29 -12.29 -13.04
N LEU A 87 0.92 -12.63 -12.58
CA LEU A 87 1.45 -12.17 -11.31
C LEU A 87 1.64 -10.64 -11.27
N ASP A 88 2.18 -10.04 -12.33
CA ASP A 88 2.33 -8.58 -12.44
C ASP A 88 0.97 -7.87 -12.35
N ARG A 89 -0.07 -8.40 -13.03
CA ARG A 89 -1.45 -7.88 -12.89
C ARG A 89 -2.02 -8.11 -11.52
N TYR A 90 -1.72 -9.25 -10.89
CA TYR A 90 -2.18 -9.55 -9.56
C TYR A 90 -1.63 -8.52 -8.57
N LEU A 91 -0.32 -8.32 -8.55
CA LEU A 91 0.36 -7.41 -7.63
C LEU A 91 0.03 -5.94 -7.91
N ALA A 92 -0.15 -5.55 -9.17
CA ALA A 92 -0.59 -4.19 -9.53
C ALA A 92 -1.96 -3.82 -8.91
N ALA A 93 -2.87 -4.79 -8.81
CA ALA A 93 -4.19 -4.59 -8.21
C ALA A 93 -4.22 -4.86 -6.69
N LEU A 94 -3.09 -5.23 -6.08
CA LEU A 94 -3.02 -5.58 -4.66
C LEU A 94 -3.49 -4.45 -3.74
N PRO A 95 -3.09 -3.18 -3.91
CA PRO A 95 -3.56 -2.08 -3.05
C PRO A 95 -5.09 -1.96 -3.03
N ASP A 96 -5.73 -2.06 -4.21
CA ASP A 96 -7.18 -1.96 -4.34
C ASP A 96 -7.89 -3.16 -3.71
N ARG A 97 -7.34 -4.37 -3.91
CA ARG A 97 -7.90 -5.60 -3.31
C ARG A 97 -7.81 -5.59 -1.80
N LEU A 98 -6.69 -5.15 -1.23
CA LEU A 98 -6.53 -5.03 0.22
C LEU A 98 -7.47 -3.97 0.79
N THR A 99 -7.59 -2.82 0.13
CA THR A 99 -8.56 -1.78 0.51
C THR A 99 -9.98 -2.32 0.50
N HIS A 100 -10.37 -3.01 -0.57
CA HIS A 100 -11.70 -3.60 -0.70
C HIS A 100 -11.97 -4.69 0.35
N ALA A 101 -11.02 -5.61 0.56
CA ALA A 101 -11.11 -6.64 1.59
C ALA A 101 -11.24 -6.00 2.98
N ALA A 102 -10.45 -4.97 3.29
CA ALA A 102 -10.52 -4.26 4.56
C ALA A 102 -11.87 -3.54 4.74
N MET A 103 -12.41 -2.92 3.70
CA MET A 103 -13.74 -2.29 3.75
C MET A 103 -14.86 -3.29 4.03
N LEU A 104 -14.81 -4.50 3.45
CA LEU A 104 -15.82 -5.54 3.67
C LEU A 104 -15.66 -6.25 5.01
N MET A 105 -14.43 -6.61 5.36
CA MET A 105 -14.15 -7.45 6.52
C MET A 105 -14.04 -6.66 7.82
N LEU A 106 -13.49 -5.44 7.76
CA LEU A 106 -13.24 -4.60 8.93
C LEU A 106 -14.23 -3.45 9.04
N GLY A 107 -14.90 -3.12 7.92
CA GLY A 107 -15.97 -2.13 7.85
C GLY A 107 -15.52 -0.84 7.20
N SER A 108 -16.40 -0.21 6.42
CA SER A 108 -16.10 0.98 5.61
C SER A 108 -15.93 2.28 6.42
N GLY A 109 -16.25 2.28 7.71
CA GLY A 109 -16.05 3.43 8.61
C GLY A 109 -14.62 3.63 9.09
N LEU A 110 -13.71 2.68 8.79
CA LEU A 110 -12.29 2.80 9.09
C LEU A 110 -11.54 3.48 7.94
N ASP A 111 -10.39 4.05 8.26
CA ASP A 111 -9.49 4.61 7.26
C ASP A 111 -8.68 3.50 6.59
N HIS A 112 -9.03 3.22 5.32
CA HIS A 112 -8.40 2.20 4.49
C HIS A 112 -7.45 2.80 3.45
N THR A 113 -6.98 4.03 3.65
CA THR A 113 -6.05 4.67 2.71
C THR A 113 -4.72 3.92 2.67
N MET A 114 -4.32 3.49 1.47
CA MET A 114 -3.00 2.92 1.24
C MET A 114 -1.91 4.02 1.33
N PRO A 115 -0.65 3.67 1.67
CA PRO A 115 0.40 4.66 1.95
C PRO A 115 0.64 5.67 0.81
N GLY A 116 0.60 5.23 -0.44
CA GLY A 116 0.78 6.13 -1.59
C GLY A 116 -0.27 7.24 -1.67
N VAL A 117 -1.51 6.95 -1.27
CA VAL A 117 -2.59 7.96 -1.20
C VAL A 117 -2.49 8.79 0.07
N ALA A 118 -2.20 8.14 1.21
CA ALA A 118 -2.11 8.81 2.50
C ALA A 118 -0.96 9.83 2.56
N TYR A 119 0.16 9.53 1.89
CA TYR A 119 1.41 10.27 2.05
C TYR A 119 2.08 10.67 0.74
N GLY A 120 1.94 9.90 -0.35
CA GLY A 120 2.74 10.08 -1.57
C GLY A 120 2.26 11.16 -2.55
N MET A 121 1.12 11.81 -2.30
CA MET A 121 0.43 12.63 -3.32
C MET A 121 1.14 13.92 -3.74
N ASN A 122 2.07 14.44 -2.93
CA ASN A 122 2.75 15.73 -3.18
C ASN A 122 4.20 15.57 -3.67
N VAL A 123 4.62 14.34 -3.95
CA VAL A 123 5.98 14.03 -4.40
C VAL A 123 6.14 14.38 -5.88
N ASP A 124 7.22 15.08 -6.20
CA ASP A 124 7.62 15.30 -7.60
C ASP A 124 8.31 14.03 -8.13
N VAL A 125 7.84 13.55 -9.28
CA VAL A 125 8.36 12.32 -9.90
C VAL A 125 8.95 12.67 -11.26
N ARG A 126 10.22 12.27 -11.46
CA ARG A 126 10.94 12.48 -12.70
C ARG A 126 11.59 11.19 -13.17
N GLU A 127 11.38 10.84 -14.44
CA GLU A 127 12.05 9.70 -15.07
C GLU A 127 13.56 9.93 -15.23
N LEU A 128 14.34 8.86 -15.06
CA LEU A 128 15.73 8.71 -15.48
C LEU A 128 15.82 7.55 -16.49
N PRO A 129 15.50 7.80 -17.77
CA PRO A 129 15.47 6.76 -18.80
C PRO A 129 16.80 6.01 -18.95
N GLU A 130 17.92 6.69 -18.75
CA GLU A 130 19.27 6.12 -18.85
C GLU A 130 19.55 5.02 -17.81
N LEU A 131 18.80 4.99 -16.70
CA LEU A 131 18.88 3.97 -15.66
C LEU A 131 17.63 3.06 -15.63
N GLY A 132 16.63 3.34 -16.45
CA GLY A 132 15.30 2.73 -16.32
C GLY A 132 14.66 2.99 -14.96
N ALA A 133 14.90 4.18 -14.40
CA ALA A 133 14.61 4.54 -13.01
C ALA A 133 13.66 5.76 -12.91
N CYS A 134 13.18 6.04 -11.70
CA CYS A 134 12.46 7.27 -11.36
C CYS A 134 13.07 7.92 -10.11
N VAL A 135 13.16 9.24 -10.11
CA VAL A 135 13.49 10.04 -8.91
C VAL A 135 12.20 10.58 -8.31
N PHE A 136 12.02 10.30 -7.03
CA PHE A 136 10.95 10.78 -6.17
C PHE A 136 11.52 11.86 -5.26
N THR A 137 11.09 13.11 -5.45
CA THR A 137 11.54 14.25 -4.65
C THR A 137 10.41 14.68 -3.71
N PRO A 138 10.61 14.65 -2.39
CA PRO A 138 9.58 15.05 -1.44
C PRO A 138 9.23 16.53 -1.57
N SER A 139 8.02 16.90 -1.17
CA SER A 139 7.50 18.26 -1.30
C SER A 139 8.32 19.32 -0.54
N THR A 140 9.03 18.90 0.51
CA THR A 140 9.96 19.75 1.27
C THR A 140 11.30 19.99 0.56
N GLY A 141 11.52 19.36 -0.60
CA GLY A 141 12.82 19.27 -1.25
C GLY A 141 13.71 18.17 -0.65
N ALA A 142 14.75 17.78 -1.38
CA ALA A 142 15.75 16.82 -0.92
C ALA A 142 16.57 17.46 0.20
N ASN A 143 16.28 17.14 1.47
CA ASN A 143 16.96 17.69 2.66
C ASN A 143 18.40 17.14 2.81
N GLU A 144 19.19 17.17 1.74
CA GLU A 144 20.55 16.60 1.64
C GLU A 144 20.60 15.07 1.90
N ARG A 145 19.45 14.38 1.87
CA ARG A 145 19.34 12.93 2.01
C ARG A 145 18.92 12.32 0.68
N TRP A 146 19.64 11.28 0.27
CA TRP A 146 19.34 10.50 -0.93
C TRP A 146 19.32 9.01 -0.63
N ALA A 147 18.40 8.29 -1.26
CA ALA A 147 18.36 6.84 -1.18
C ALA A 147 18.15 6.21 -2.56
N VAL A 148 18.57 4.95 -2.70
CA VAL A 148 18.17 4.08 -3.81
C VAL A 148 17.17 3.07 -3.28
N ALA A 149 15.98 2.98 -3.89
CA ALA A 149 15.01 1.93 -3.63
C ALA A 149 15.09 0.89 -4.75
N LEU A 150 15.49 -0.34 -4.41
CA LEU A 150 15.61 -1.41 -5.40
C LEU A 150 14.27 -2.09 -5.60
N ASN A 151 13.85 -2.18 -6.85
CA ASN A 151 12.70 -2.97 -7.24
C ASN A 151 12.98 -4.46 -6.92
N PRO A 152 12.12 -5.14 -6.15
CA PRO A 152 12.33 -6.52 -5.71
C PRO A 152 12.13 -7.55 -6.84
N GLY A 153 11.87 -7.12 -8.08
CA GLY A 153 11.60 -8.00 -9.22
C GLY A 153 10.16 -7.91 -9.73
N PHE A 154 9.43 -6.86 -9.36
CA PHE A 154 8.10 -6.61 -9.89
C PHE A 154 8.12 -6.31 -11.38
N GLY A 155 7.08 -6.77 -12.07
CA GLY A 155 6.82 -6.37 -13.44
C GLY A 155 6.41 -4.89 -13.54
N PRO A 156 6.23 -4.37 -14.77
CA PRO A 156 5.98 -2.95 -15.00
C PRO A 156 4.68 -2.44 -14.36
N ARG A 157 3.61 -3.26 -14.31
CA ARG A 157 2.33 -2.81 -13.73
C ARG A 157 2.40 -2.76 -12.21
N ALA A 158 2.98 -3.79 -11.58
CA ALA A 158 3.16 -3.83 -10.14
C ALA A 158 4.17 -2.76 -9.67
N THR A 159 5.20 -2.49 -10.48
CA THR A 159 6.10 -1.36 -10.24
C THR A 159 5.32 -0.04 -10.18
N GLU A 160 4.47 0.23 -11.17
CA GLU A 160 3.73 1.49 -11.27
C GLU A 160 2.62 1.64 -10.21
N HIS A 161 1.84 0.58 -9.97
CA HIS A 161 0.62 0.68 -9.18
C HIS A 161 0.77 0.22 -7.73
N HIS A 162 1.84 -0.51 -7.40
CA HIS A 162 2.08 -1.01 -6.04
C HIS A 162 3.38 -0.47 -5.45
N TRP A 163 4.51 -0.63 -6.14
CA TRP A 163 5.82 -0.29 -5.58
C TRP A 163 6.09 1.21 -5.54
N ARG A 164 5.95 1.92 -6.68
CA ARG A 164 6.22 3.36 -6.77
C ARG A 164 5.35 4.21 -5.83
N PRO A 165 4.06 3.91 -5.60
CA PRO A 165 3.27 4.59 -4.57
C PRO A 165 3.86 4.43 -3.16
N MET A 166 4.43 3.27 -2.85
CA MET A 166 5.12 3.03 -1.57
C MET A 166 6.42 3.83 -1.49
N VAL A 167 7.20 3.88 -2.58
CA VAL A 167 8.41 4.70 -2.66
C VAL A 167 8.10 6.19 -2.53
N ALA A 168 7.03 6.68 -3.16
CA ALA A 168 6.57 8.06 -3.00
C ALA A 168 6.20 8.37 -1.55
N ALA A 169 5.44 7.48 -0.90
CA ALA A 169 5.10 7.64 0.52
C ALA A 169 6.36 7.69 1.42
N LEU A 170 7.33 6.82 1.16
CA LEU A 170 8.62 6.82 1.87
C LEU A 170 9.39 8.12 1.64
N ALA A 171 9.46 8.61 0.41
CA ALA A 171 10.15 9.85 0.07
C ALA A 171 9.55 11.02 0.86
N GLU A 172 8.22 11.18 0.81
CA GLU A 172 7.52 12.28 1.49
C GLU A 172 7.71 12.21 3.01
N LEU A 173 7.44 11.07 3.65
CA LEU A 173 7.52 10.94 5.11
C LEU A 173 8.94 11.11 5.64
N SER A 174 9.93 10.63 4.89
CA SER A 174 11.34 10.70 5.31
C SER A 174 12.01 12.03 4.94
N GLY A 175 11.42 12.83 4.05
CA GLY A 175 12.06 14.02 3.48
C GLY A 175 13.35 13.69 2.71
N THR A 176 13.46 12.46 2.18
CA THR A 176 14.60 11.93 1.43
C THR A 176 14.25 11.84 -0.06
N ALA A 177 15.14 12.28 -0.95
CA ALA A 177 14.97 12.01 -2.38
C ALA A 177 15.32 10.55 -2.67
N ILE A 178 14.44 9.82 -3.36
CA ILE A 178 14.59 8.39 -3.59
C ILE A 178 14.68 8.10 -5.08
N VAL A 179 15.70 7.36 -5.48
CA VAL A 179 15.83 6.80 -6.84
C VAL A 179 15.29 5.37 -6.81
N GLU A 180 14.11 5.14 -7.39
CA GLU A 180 13.58 3.80 -7.63
C GLU A 180 14.26 3.21 -8.87
N ALA A 181 14.97 2.10 -8.71
CA ALA A 181 15.76 1.49 -9.77
C ALA A 181 15.58 -0.04 -9.81
N PRO A 182 15.69 -0.68 -10.98
CA PRO A 182 15.74 -2.13 -11.07
C PRO A 182 17.00 -2.66 -10.36
N ALA A 183 16.93 -3.88 -9.82
CA ALA A 183 18.03 -4.50 -9.08
C ALA A 183 19.38 -4.48 -9.85
N GLY A 184 19.34 -4.67 -11.16
CA GLY A 184 20.53 -4.64 -12.02
C GLY A 184 21.19 -3.26 -12.22
N ALA A 185 20.55 -2.17 -11.77
CA ALA A 185 21.05 -0.80 -11.92
C ALA A 185 21.61 -0.19 -10.63
N ILE A 186 21.78 -0.99 -9.57
CA ILE A 186 22.23 -0.52 -8.24
C ILE A 186 23.48 0.37 -8.29
N GLU A 187 24.55 -0.07 -8.96
CA GLU A 187 25.82 0.69 -9.01
C GLU A 187 25.65 2.03 -9.73
N ALA A 188 24.88 2.05 -10.81
CA ALA A 188 24.63 3.26 -11.58
C ALA A 188 23.74 4.25 -10.79
N ALA A 189 22.73 3.74 -10.08
CA ALA A 189 21.89 4.54 -9.18
C ALA A 189 22.70 5.11 -8.00
N LEU A 190 23.60 4.31 -7.41
CA LEU A 190 24.54 4.77 -6.38
C LEU A 190 25.52 5.82 -6.90
N GLY A 191 26.00 5.65 -8.13
CA GLY A 191 26.79 6.67 -8.83
C GLY A 191 26.02 7.98 -8.98
N PHE A 192 24.77 7.90 -9.45
CA PHE A 192 23.89 9.07 -9.61
C PHE A 192 23.65 9.81 -8.29
N ILE A 193 23.33 9.10 -7.19
CA ILE A 193 23.13 9.76 -5.88
C ILE A 193 24.45 10.24 -5.24
N ALA A 194 25.59 9.72 -5.68
CA ALA A 194 26.90 10.20 -5.23
C ALA A 194 27.23 11.60 -5.76
N GLU A 195 26.75 11.93 -6.95
CA GLU A 195 26.92 13.25 -7.58
C GLU A 195 25.98 14.33 -7.02
N GLN A 196 24.95 13.93 -6.26
CA GLN A 196 24.02 14.86 -5.63
C GLN A 196 24.65 15.52 -4.38
N PRO A 197 24.22 16.74 -4.02
CA PRO A 197 24.62 17.40 -2.77
C PRO A 197 23.98 16.69 -1.57
N ALA A 198 24.51 15.51 -1.22
CA ALA A 198 23.99 14.62 -0.20
C ALA A 198 24.97 14.43 0.95
N THR A 199 24.50 14.63 2.18
CA THR A 199 25.21 14.30 3.42
C THR A 199 24.91 12.86 3.85
N THR A 200 23.73 12.36 3.51
CA THR A 200 23.27 11.00 3.84
C THR A 200 22.95 10.22 2.57
N ARG A 201 23.40 8.95 2.52
CA ARG A 201 23.08 8.00 1.45
C ARG A 201 22.58 6.69 2.02
N ALA A 202 21.47 6.18 1.48
CA ALA A 202 20.89 4.92 1.90
C ALA A 202 20.49 4.00 0.74
N ILE A 203 20.30 2.72 1.03
CA ILE A 203 19.72 1.73 0.10
C ILE A 203 18.54 1.07 0.79
N ILE A 204 17.39 1.06 0.12
CA ILE A 204 16.15 0.41 0.55
C ILE A 204 16.00 -0.86 -0.29
N ALA A 205 16.20 -2.02 0.32
CA ALA A 205 16.15 -3.32 -0.34
C ALA A 205 15.95 -4.45 0.66
N GLU A 206 15.47 -5.61 0.21
CA GLU A 206 15.54 -6.84 1.00
C GLU A 206 16.99 -7.23 1.30
N GLN A 207 17.25 -7.88 2.45
CA GLN A 207 18.59 -8.22 2.96
C GLN A 207 19.52 -8.98 1.97
N HIS A 208 18.98 -9.68 0.98
CA HIS A 208 19.79 -10.45 0.03
C HIS A 208 20.06 -9.72 -1.30
N SER A 209 19.41 -8.57 -1.53
CA SER A 209 19.35 -7.92 -2.86
C SER A 209 20.36 -6.79 -3.07
N ALA A 210 20.87 -6.20 -1.99
CA ALA A 210 22.00 -5.26 -2.05
C ALA A 210 23.29 -5.96 -1.61
N GLY A 211 24.32 -5.92 -2.47
CA GLY A 211 25.67 -6.34 -2.12
C GLY A 211 26.27 -5.50 -0.98
N ASP A 212 27.50 -5.81 -0.57
CA ASP A 212 28.20 -5.00 0.43
C ASP A 212 28.51 -3.62 -0.16
N THR A 213 27.83 -2.58 0.33
CA THR A 213 28.05 -1.20 -0.13
C THR A 213 28.54 -0.36 1.03
N ASP A 214 29.86 -0.23 1.17
CA ASP A 214 30.50 0.71 2.12
C ASP A 214 30.06 2.19 1.94
N ARG A 215 29.32 2.49 0.87
CA ARG A 215 28.96 3.83 0.42
C ARG A 215 27.57 4.31 0.88
N ALA A 216 26.76 3.46 1.50
CA ALA A 216 25.39 3.80 1.88
C ALA A 216 24.89 2.94 3.05
N THR A 217 24.07 3.54 3.93
CA THR A 217 23.38 2.82 4.99
C THR A 217 22.26 1.95 4.41
N ARG A 218 22.22 0.68 4.78
CA ARG A 218 21.14 -0.21 4.36
C ARG A 218 19.91 -0.05 5.24
N ILE A 219 18.74 0.10 4.62
CA ILE A 219 17.42 0.02 5.22
C ILE A 219 16.75 -1.26 4.71
N ASP A 220 16.40 -2.15 5.62
CA ASP A 220 15.79 -3.43 5.28
C ASP A 220 14.31 -3.25 4.91
N ALA A 221 14.00 -3.53 3.65
CA ALA A 221 12.64 -3.42 3.12
C ALA A 221 11.83 -4.72 3.23
N ALA A 222 12.38 -5.77 3.83
CA ALA A 222 11.72 -7.07 3.98
C ALA A 222 10.26 -7.00 4.48
N PRO A 223 9.87 -6.11 5.44
CA PRO A 223 8.49 -6.02 5.90
C PRO A 223 7.45 -5.67 4.81
N LEU A 224 7.88 -5.11 3.68
CA LEU A 224 7.00 -4.81 2.54
C LEU A 224 6.72 -6.03 1.65
N PHE A 225 7.51 -7.09 1.79
CA PHE A 225 7.55 -8.19 0.83
C PHE A 225 7.44 -9.57 1.46
N SER A 226 7.82 -9.70 2.73
CA SER A 226 7.80 -10.95 3.48
C SER A 226 7.30 -10.74 4.91
N PRO A 227 6.64 -11.75 5.51
CA PRO A 227 6.26 -11.71 6.91
C PRO A 227 7.46 -11.50 7.83
N CYS A 228 7.38 -10.51 8.71
CA CYS A 228 8.46 -10.10 9.59
C CYS A 228 7.96 -10.03 11.04
N PRO A 229 8.75 -10.48 12.04
CA PRO A 229 8.36 -10.35 13.44
C PRO A 229 8.00 -8.91 13.81
N GLY A 230 6.86 -8.74 14.49
CA GLY A 230 6.38 -7.44 14.94
C GLY A 230 5.43 -6.73 13.98
N TYR A 231 5.20 -7.28 12.79
CA TYR A 231 4.19 -6.81 11.84
C TYR A 231 3.11 -7.88 11.62
N ALA A 232 1.85 -7.43 11.56
CA ALA A 232 0.72 -8.29 11.25
C ALA A 232 0.61 -8.48 9.73
N THR A 233 1.44 -9.36 9.18
CA THR A 233 1.53 -9.66 7.73
C THR A 233 1.48 -11.16 7.46
N ALA A 234 0.86 -11.54 6.33
CA ALA A 234 0.89 -12.90 5.79
C ALA A 234 1.52 -12.92 4.41
N ALA A 235 2.15 -14.03 4.01
CA ALA A 235 2.78 -14.15 2.69
C ALA A 235 1.72 -14.31 1.60
N ILE A 236 1.95 -13.71 0.43
CA ILE A 236 1.21 -14.04 -0.80
C ILE A 236 1.88 -15.25 -1.46
N GLY A 237 1.13 -16.34 -1.64
CA GLY A 237 1.58 -17.59 -2.26
C GLY A 237 1.41 -18.80 -1.35
N ASP A 238 1.90 -19.96 -1.79
CA ASP A 238 1.74 -21.26 -1.13
C ASP A 238 2.77 -21.53 -0.01
N GLY A 239 3.53 -20.52 0.40
CA GLY A 239 4.61 -20.67 1.38
C GLY A 239 5.88 -21.33 0.85
N SER A 240 6.02 -21.46 -0.48
CA SER A 240 7.34 -21.69 -1.10
C SER A 240 8.30 -20.52 -0.79
N ALA A 241 9.61 -20.76 -0.91
CA ALA A 241 10.65 -19.84 -0.45
C ALA A 241 10.67 -18.46 -1.14
N GLU A 242 9.88 -18.26 -2.20
CA GLU A 242 9.74 -17.00 -2.93
C GLU A 242 8.37 -16.40 -2.64
N SER A 243 8.28 -15.52 -1.63
CA SER A 243 7.07 -14.72 -1.42
C SER A 243 7.01 -13.60 -2.45
N PHE A 244 5.83 -13.38 -3.03
CA PHE A 244 5.63 -12.34 -4.05
C PHE A 244 5.17 -10.99 -3.47
N GLY A 245 5.06 -10.91 -2.14
CA GLY A 245 4.50 -9.78 -1.40
C GLY A 245 3.76 -10.22 -0.15
N VAL A 246 3.20 -9.27 0.59
CA VAL A 246 2.44 -9.55 1.82
C VAL A 246 0.97 -9.13 1.71
N ILE A 247 0.13 -9.85 2.46
CA ILE A 247 -1.23 -9.44 2.82
C ILE A 247 -1.12 -8.73 4.18
N ALA A 248 -1.70 -7.54 4.26
CA ALA A 248 -1.81 -6.75 5.49
C ALA A 248 -2.97 -5.76 5.38
N THR A 249 -3.42 -5.24 6.51
CA THR A 249 -4.39 -4.13 6.52
C THR A 249 -3.74 -2.86 5.94
N PRO A 250 -4.53 -1.92 5.37
CA PRO A 250 -4.00 -0.62 4.96
C PRO A 250 -3.29 0.13 6.10
N GLU A 251 -3.79 0.03 7.34
CA GLU A 251 -3.13 0.61 8.52
C GLU A 251 -1.75 -0.02 8.79
N GLU A 252 -1.63 -1.35 8.71
CA GLU A 252 -0.35 -2.02 8.92
C GLU A 252 0.65 -1.68 7.82
N TYR A 253 0.19 -1.56 6.55
CA TYR A 253 1.02 -1.03 5.46
C TYR A 253 1.51 0.40 5.75
N ARG A 254 0.64 1.27 6.26
CA ARG A 254 1.03 2.63 6.66
C ARG A 254 2.02 2.62 7.81
N ARG A 255 1.86 1.72 8.78
CA ARG A 255 2.81 1.52 9.88
C ARG A 255 4.19 1.13 9.36
N ILE A 256 4.27 0.10 8.51
CA ILE A 256 5.52 -0.35 7.90
C ILE A 256 6.23 0.82 7.20
N VAL A 257 5.51 1.57 6.36
CA VAL A 257 6.09 2.72 5.64
C VAL A 257 6.59 3.83 6.59
N ARG A 258 5.86 4.11 7.68
CA ARG A 258 6.33 5.06 8.71
C ARG A 258 7.62 4.56 9.36
N ASP A 259 7.67 3.28 9.75
CA ASP A 259 8.83 2.70 10.42
C ASP A 259 10.07 2.71 9.50
N LEU A 260 9.91 2.44 8.19
CA LEU A 260 11.00 2.57 7.21
C LEU A 260 11.42 4.03 6.98
N ALA A 261 10.46 4.95 6.90
CA ALA A 261 10.75 6.37 6.76
C ALA A 261 11.53 6.92 7.97
N ASP A 262 11.21 6.45 9.18
CA ASP A 262 11.92 6.81 10.41
C ASP A 262 13.36 6.31 10.38
N GLN A 263 13.59 5.08 9.91
CA GLN A 263 14.94 4.55 9.70
C GLN A 263 15.73 5.39 8.68
N LEU A 264 15.10 5.81 7.57
CA LEU A 264 15.74 6.70 6.59
C LEU A 264 16.11 8.07 7.18
N ARG A 265 15.28 8.63 8.06
CA ARG A 265 15.55 9.93 8.70
C ARG A 265 16.78 9.88 9.60
N VAL A 266 17.02 8.75 10.27
CA VAL A 266 18.14 8.58 11.21
C VAL A 266 19.38 7.99 10.56
N ALA A 267 19.28 7.41 9.36
CA ALA A 267 20.45 6.98 8.59
C ALA A 267 21.40 8.16 8.42
N GLY A 268 22.67 8.00 8.80
CA GLY A 268 23.70 9.05 8.68
C GLY A 268 23.68 10.18 9.72
N SER A 269 22.87 10.07 10.79
CA SER A 269 22.91 10.99 11.95
C SER A 269 24.09 10.72 12.90
#